data_AF-A0A380GRT8-F1
#
_entry.id   AF-A0A380GRT8-F1
#
_cell.length_a   1.000
_cell.length_b   1.000
_cell.length_c   1.000
_cell.angle_alpha   90.00
_cell.angle_beta   90.00
_cell.angle_gamma   90.00
#
_symmetry.space_group_name_H-M   'P 1'
#
loop_
_entity.id
_entity.type
_entity.pdbx_description
1 polymer ?
#
loop_
_entity_poly.entity_id
_entity_poly.type
_entity_poly.pdbx_seq_one_letter_code
_entity_poly.pdbx_strand_id
1 'polypeptide(L)'
;MAYAHKQQCFEKEEIPSTTTMYAWIDQQIMETKNIDLLEKLKRRHSTRNSYYSRPHHRVLGPSIETRPREIESRESFGHWKIDTVIGTKDKTKPVILTLVER
;
A
#
# COMPACT_ATOMS: atom_id res chain seq x y z
N MET A 1 -6.06 -21.00 14.21
CA MET A 1 -7.17 -21.97 14.14
C MET A 1 -8.35 -21.38 14.89
N ALA A 2 -9.55 -21.34 14.28
CA ALA A 2 -10.75 -20.80 14.93
C ALA A 2 -11.14 -21.63 16.17
N TYR A 3 -11.67 -20.98 17.21
CA TYR A 3 -11.97 -21.60 18.51
C TYR A 3 -12.84 -22.87 18.39
N ALA A 4 -13.88 -22.84 17.53
CA ALA A 4 -14.77 -23.98 17.30
C ALA A 4 -14.03 -25.23 16.77
N HIS A 5 -13.07 -25.06 15.85
CA HIS A 5 -12.25 -26.17 15.36
C HIS A 5 -11.33 -26.76 16.43
N LYS A 6 -10.87 -25.93 17.39
CA LYS A 6 -10.00 -26.38 18.48
C LYS A 6 -10.77 -27.19 19.53
N GLN A 7 -12.04 -26.87 19.73
CA GLN A 7 -12.89 -27.50 20.74
C GLN A 7 -13.73 -28.66 20.22
N GLN A 8 -13.72 -28.95 18.90
CA GLN A 8 -14.47 -30.04 18.26
C GLN A 8 -15.96 -30.07 18.64
N CYS A 9 -16.56 -28.90 18.90
CA CYS A 9 -17.96 -28.82 19.33
C CYS A 9 -18.97 -28.96 18.19
N PHE A 10 -18.51 -28.91 16.94
CA PHE A 10 -19.34 -28.92 15.73
C PHE A 10 -18.64 -29.71 14.63
N GLU A 11 -19.43 -30.35 13.76
CA GLU A 11 -18.89 -30.98 12.56
C GLU A 11 -18.31 -29.92 11.61
N LYS A 12 -17.30 -30.29 10.82
CA LYS A 12 -16.58 -29.31 9.97
C LYS A 12 -17.50 -28.65 8.94
N GLU A 13 -18.49 -29.39 8.46
CA GLU A 13 -19.47 -29.00 7.47
C GLU A 13 -20.46 -27.96 8.02
N GLU A 14 -20.66 -27.94 9.34
CA GLU A 14 -21.56 -27.01 10.03
C GLU A 14 -20.89 -25.68 10.39
N ILE A 15 -19.56 -25.61 10.36
CA ILE A 15 -18.81 -24.40 10.73
C ILE A 15 -18.73 -23.45 9.52
N PRO A 16 -19.45 -22.32 9.51
CA PRO A 16 -19.39 -21.37 8.41
C PRO A 16 -18.04 -20.66 8.38
N SER A 17 -17.69 -20.10 7.21
CA SER A 17 -16.51 -19.25 7.08
C SER A 17 -16.61 -18.00 7.97
N THR A 18 -15.47 -17.43 8.38
CA THR A 18 -15.44 -16.18 9.16
C THR A 18 -16.18 -15.04 8.46
N THR A 19 -16.09 -14.95 7.14
CA THR A 19 -16.81 -13.96 6.33
C THR A 19 -18.32 -14.14 6.40
N THR A 20 -18.80 -15.38 6.30
CA THR A 20 -20.22 -15.73 6.40
C THR A 20 -20.77 -15.40 7.78
N MET A 21 -20.02 -15.71 8.83
CA MET A 21 -20.39 -15.42 10.22
C MET A 21 -20.57 -13.92 10.47
N TYR A 22 -19.64 -13.10 9.99
CA TYR A 22 -19.78 -11.64 10.09
C TYR A 22 -20.96 -11.11 9.27
N ALA A 23 -21.22 -11.68 8.09
CA ALA A 23 -22.38 -11.30 7.28
C ALA A 23 -23.71 -11.60 8.00
N TRP A 24 -23.84 -12.74 8.67
CA TRP A 24 -25.05 -13.09 9.43
C TRP A 24 -25.27 -12.18 10.65
N ILE A 25 -24.20 -11.79 11.35
CA ILE A 25 -24.26 -10.80 12.44
C ILE A 25 -24.72 -9.45 11.92
N ASP A 26 -24.16 -8.99 10.80
CA ASP A 26 -24.53 -7.71 10.18
C ASP A 26 -25.97 -7.73 9.64
N GLN A 27 -26.47 -8.90 9.19
CA GLN A 27 -27.85 -9.13 8.75
C GLN A 27 -28.84 -9.39 9.90
N GLN A 28 -28.39 -9.40 11.16
CA GLN A 28 -29.21 -9.68 12.35
C GLN A 28 -29.91 -11.06 12.34
N ILE A 29 -29.34 -12.03 11.63
CA ILE A 29 -29.83 -13.43 11.62
C ILE A 29 -29.45 -14.13 12.93
N MET A 30 -28.33 -13.73 13.53
CA MET A 30 -27.84 -14.25 14.80
C MET A 30 -28.21 -13.31 15.95
N GLU A 31 -28.39 -13.85 17.15
CA GLU A 31 -28.64 -13.05 18.37
C GLU A 31 -27.44 -12.15 18.73
N THR A 32 -26.23 -12.59 18.39
CA THR A 32 -24.98 -11.85 18.61
C THR A 32 -24.97 -10.57 17.78
N LYS A 33 -24.73 -9.43 18.43
CA LYS A 33 -24.62 -8.12 17.80
C LYS A 33 -23.17 -7.68 17.67
N ASN A 34 -22.95 -6.66 16.84
CA ASN A 34 -21.62 -6.06 16.67
C ASN A 34 -21.01 -5.48 17.95
N ILE A 35 -21.85 -5.09 18.91
CA ILE A 35 -21.42 -4.59 20.23
C ILE A 35 -20.85 -5.70 21.12
N ASP A 36 -21.26 -6.95 20.89
CA ASP A 36 -20.80 -8.10 21.67
C ASP A 36 -19.41 -8.57 21.21
N LEU A 37 -18.98 -8.10 20.03
CA LEU A 37 -17.66 -8.39 19.46
C LEU A 37 -16.62 -7.37 19.98
N LEU A 38 -16.12 -7.60 21.19
CA LEU A 38 -15.14 -6.70 21.86
C LEU A 38 -13.93 -6.36 20.96
N GLU A 39 -13.41 -7.32 20.20
CA GLU A 39 -12.30 -7.12 19.27
C GLU A 39 -12.68 -6.31 18.01
N LYS A 40 -13.97 -6.23 17.66
CA LYS A 40 -14.48 -5.37 16.58
C LYS A 40 -14.53 -3.91 17.03
N LEU A 41 -14.85 -3.66 18.31
CA LEU A 41 -14.89 -2.31 18.89
C LEU A 41 -13.50 -1.70 19.11
N LYS A 42 -12.49 -2.52 19.43
CA LYS A 42 -11.10 -2.05 19.61
C LYS A 42 -10.42 -1.64 18.30
N ARG A 43 -10.86 -2.16 17.16
CA ARG A 43 -10.26 -1.88 15.86
C ARG A 43 -10.73 -0.52 15.35
N ARG A 44 -9.79 0.35 14.94
CA ARG A 44 -10.13 1.51 14.11
C ARG A 44 -10.66 1.00 12.77
N HIS A 45 -11.95 1.15 12.55
CA HIS A 45 -12.55 0.91 11.25
C HIS A 45 -12.06 2.00 10.29
N SER A 46 -11.25 1.63 9.31
CA SER A 46 -11.05 2.48 8.15
C SER A 46 -12.41 2.55 7.46
N THR A 47 -13.06 3.72 7.51
CA THR A 47 -14.29 3.93 6.75
C THR A 47 -13.96 3.72 5.27
N ARG A 48 -14.89 3.15 4.50
CA ARG A 48 -14.69 2.91 3.06
C ARG A 48 -14.28 4.18 2.29
N ASN A 49 -14.63 5.35 2.83
CA ASN A 49 -14.25 6.67 2.31
C ASN A 49 -12.92 7.23 2.85
N SER A 50 -12.30 6.65 3.89
CA SER A 50 -11.04 7.16 4.44
C SER A 50 -9.86 7.00 3.47
N TYR A 51 -9.97 6.08 2.50
CA TYR A 51 -8.98 5.87 1.45
C TYR A 51 -9.21 6.77 0.23
N TYR A 52 -10.49 7.02 -0.12
CA TYR A 52 -10.86 7.74 -1.35
C TYR A 52 -10.66 9.26 -1.27
N SER A 53 -10.69 9.86 -0.08
CA SER A 53 -10.64 11.32 0.07
C SER A 53 -9.30 11.88 0.52
N ARG A 54 -8.18 11.19 0.27
CA ARG A 54 -6.84 11.79 0.48
C ARG A 54 -6.39 12.45 -0.82
N PRO A 55 -6.62 13.77 -1.00
CA PRO A 55 -6.04 14.48 -2.14
C PRO A 55 -4.52 14.35 -2.06
N HIS A 56 -3.89 14.13 -3.21
CA HIS A 56 -2.45 14.09 -3.31
C HIS A 56 -1.89 15.47 -2.95
N HIS A 57 -1.13 15.58 -1.87
CA HIS A 57 -0.61 16.86 -1.37
C HIS A 57 0.44 17.50 -2.30
N ARG A 58 1.06 16.71 -3.18
CA ARG A 58 2.13 17.20 -4.06
C ARG A 58 1.59 17.51 -5.46
N VAL A 59 1.95 18.66 -6.00
CA VAL A 59 1.74 18.96 -7.41
C VAL A 59 2.89 18.32 -8.19
N LEU A 60 2.59 17.40 -9.12
CA LEU A 60 3.59 16.62 -9.86
C LEU A 60 4.32 17.44 -10.96
N GLY A 61 3.92 18.69 -11.16
CA GLY A 61 4.49 19.56 -12.19
C GLY A 61 4.02 19.20 -13.61
N PRO A 62 4.57 19.88 -14.63
CA PRO A 62 4.26 19.64 -16.05
C PRO A 62 4.79 18.28 -16.53
N SER A 63 4.15 17.71 -17.56
CA SER A 63 4.64 16.49 -18.22
C SER A 63 6.01 16.73 -18.86
N ILE A 64 6.87 15.71 -18.86
CA ILE A 64 8.17 15.74 -19.53
C ILE A 64 8.02 16.07 -21.02
N GLU A 65 6.93 15.65 -21.65
CA GLU A 65 6.63 15.93 -23.06
C GLU A 65 6.44 17.42 -23.37
N THR A 66 6.05 18.22 -22.37
CA THR A 66 5.84 19.67 -22.52
C THR A 66 7.11 20.50 -22.40
N ARG A 67 8.25 19.87 -22.10
CA ARG A 67 9.52 20.58 -21.94
C ARG A 67 9.98 21.20 -23.28
N PRO A 68 10.64 22.37 -23.26
CA PRO A 68 11.28 22.93 -24.45
C PRO A 68 12.31 21.96 -25.07
N ARG A 69 12.35 21.90 -26.40
CA ARG A 69 13.28 21.03 -27.15
C ARG A 69 14.75 21.37 -26.91
N GLU A 70 15.04 22.63 -26.60
CA GLU A 70 16.38 23.12 -26.28
C GLU A 70 17.03 22.37 -25.10
N ILE A 71 16.22 21.82 -24.18
CA ILE A 71 16.71 21.03 -23.04
C ILE A 71 17.29 19.67 -23.50
N GLU A 72 16.92 19.19 -24.68
CA GLU A 72 17.40 17.90 -25.19
C GLU A 72 18.84 17.98 -25.70
N SER A 73 19.25 19.11 -26.29
CA SER A 73 20.62 19.30 -26.76
C SER A 73 21.61 19.45 -25.61
N ARG A 74 21.16 20.01 -24.48
CA ARG A 74 21.99 20.25 -23.28
C ARG A 74 23.26 21.05 -23.59
N GLU A 75 23.17 21.97 -24.54
CA GLU A 75 24.31 22.78 -25.01
C GLU A 75 24.49 24.08 -24.19
N SER A 76 23.53 24.42 -23.31
CA SER A 76 23.60 25.60 -22.46
C SER A 76 24.23 25.31 -21.10
N PHE A 77 24.97 26.28 -20.56
CA PHE A 77 25.62 26.18 -19.26
C PHE A 77 24.60 25.90 -18.13
N GLY A 78 25.01 25.11 -17.13
CA GLY A 78 24.17 24.75 -15.98
C GLY A 78 23.40 23.43 -16.13
N HIS A 79 23.64 22.64 -17.17
CA HIS A 79 23.08 21.30 -17.29
C HIS A 79 23.97 20.25 -16.61
N TRP A 80 23.50 19.69 -15.49
CA TRP A 80 24.22 18.64 -14.77
C TRP A 80 23.73 17.24 -15.16
N LYS A 81 24.66 16.36 -15.51
CA LYS A 81 24.42 14.92 -15.68
C LYS A 81 24.83 14.19 -14.40
N ILE A 82 23.95 13.31 -13.93
CA ILE A 82 24.20 12.43 -12.79
C ILE A 82 24.25 10.99 -13.32
N ASP A 83 25.37 10.31 -13.12
CA ASP A 83 25.51 8.88 -13.39
C ASP A 83 25.95 8.14 -12.12
N THR A 84 25.68 6.84 -12.08
CA THR A 84 26.14 5.95 -11.01
C THR A 84 26.89 4.77 -11.60
N VAL A 85 28.07 4.46 -11.04
CA VAL A 85 28.90 3.33 -11.48
C VAL A 85 28.97 2.28 -10.38
N ILE A 86 28.50 1.07 -10.70
CA ILE A 86 28.56 -0.08 -9.81
C ILE A 86 29.86 -0.84 -10.08
N GLY A 87 30.70 -0.98 -9.05
CA GLY A 87 31.92 -1.78 -9.15
C GLY A 87 31.61 -3.28 -9.31
N THR A 88 32.43 -3.99 -10.07
CA THR A 88 32.25 -5.41 -10.42
C THR A 88 32.35 -6.39 -9.26
N LYS A 89 32.89 -5.96 -8.11
CA LYS A 89 33.27 -6.88 -7.03
C LYS A 89 32.10 -7.38 -6.20
N ASP A 90 31.09 -6.57 -5.87
CA ASP A 90 29.90 -7.00 -5.09
C ASP A 90 28.72 -6.01 -5.25
N LYS A 91 27.49 -6.51 -5.42
CA LYS A 91 26.26 -5.70 -5.49
C LYS A 91 25.89 -5.00 -4.16
N THR A 92 26.59 -5.32 -3.08
CA THR A 92 26.36 -4.80 -1.72
C THR A 92 27.28 -3.65 -1.34
N LYS A 93 28.20 -3.25 -2.22
CA LYS A 93 29.18 -2.16 -1.97
C LYS A 93 28.64 -0.79 -2.40
N PRO A 94 29.16 0.30 -1.81
CA PRO A 94 28.74 1.65 -2.16
C PRO A 94 28.99 1.94 -3.65
N VAL A 95 28.04 2.63 -4.26
CA VAL A 95 28.05 3.03 -5.67
C VAL A 95 28.76 4.38 -5.80
N ILE A 96 29.57 4.56 -6.85
CA ILE A 96 30.21 5.85 -7.11
C ILE A 96 29.22 6.72 -7.89
N LEU A 97 28.91 7.89 -7.34
CA LEU A 97 28.11 8.92 -8.00
C LEU A 97 29.06 9.85 -8.76
N THR A 98 28.78 10.09 -10.04
CA THR A 98 29.51 11.08 -10.85
C THR A 98 28.55 12.20 -11.26
N LEU A 99 28.99 13.44 -11.02
CA LEU A 99 28.29 14.67 -11.41
C LEU A 99 29.14 15.40 -12.44
N VAL A 100 28.61 15.61 -13.64
CA VAL A 100 29.34 16.27 -14.74
C VAL A 100 28.46 17.33 -15.35
N GLU A 101 28.99 18.55 -15.44
CA GLU A 101 28.36 19.64 -16.18
C GLU A 101 28.58 19.45 -17.69
N ARG A 102 27.55 19.72 -18.49
CA ARG A 102 27.57 19.70 -19.95
C ARG A 102 27.24 21.07 -20.51
#